data_AF-A0A7F5RHL3-F1
#
_entry.id   AF-A0A7F5RHL3-F1
#
_cell.length_a   1.000
_cell.length_b   1.000
_cell.length_c   1.000
_cell.angle_alpha   90.00
_cell.angle_beta   90.00
_cell.angle_gamma   90.00
#
_symmetry.space_group_name_H-M   'P 1'
#
loop_
_entity.id
_entity.type
_entity.pdbx_description
1 polymer ?
#
loop_
_entity_poly.entity_id
_entity_poly.type
_entity_poly.pdbx_seq_one_letter_code
_entity_poly.pdbx_strand_id
1 'polypeptide(L)'
;MENNNLVYSIFTPNSKTKGNELKINGDRQLSTSNGDLDSVRNIITDIEGEVKKKRVSDKSYFIAKEILMTEITYKKDLDVINIWFRDEVGKEEPEECSILLTLIAPLAQAHGILVRDLEQRLQNWDGRGGPKTSTEGVADVLLTHLPPLLPIYEEYLDGHILVLEKLDSALKSNNRFEQFYRDFETQKVCYLPFTSFVLKPLHRLLQYQNILQSKYLYNLSIYVTLLSLKIFSYLRIPTLINQ
;
A
#
# COMPACT_ATOMS: atom_id res chain seq x y z
N MET A 1 -15.66 4.99 25.21
CA MET A 1 -15.61 6.21 24.38
C MET A 1 -14.17 6.68 24.39
N GLU A 2 -13.37 6.24 23.43
CA GLU A 2 -11.99 6.70 23.28
C GLU A 2 -11.83 7.32 21.89
N ASN A 3 -11.20 8.49 21.90
CA ASN A 3 -11.35 9.55 20.93
C ASN A 3 -10.21 9.44 19.90
N ASN A 4 -10.54 9.05 18.67
CA ASN A 4 -9.63 9.09 17.52
C ASN A 4 -9.48 10.53 17.03
N ASN A 5 -8.40 11.21 17.43
CA ASN A 5 -8.10 12.54 16.93
C ASN A 5 -6.59 12.74 16.72
N LEU A 6 -6.02 12.05 15.73
CA LEU A 6 -4.70 12.35 15.18
C LEU A 6 -4.69 12.17 13.67
N VAL A 7 -5.46 13.01 12.98
CA VAL A 7 -5.18 13.39 11.60
C VAL A 7 -5.33 14.90 11.57
N TYR A 8 -4.27 15.62 11.22
CA TYR A 8 -4.20 16.96 10.60
C TYR A 8 -2.94 17.70 11.07
N SER A 9 -1.83 17.53 10.32
CA SER A 9 -0.92 18.64 9.99
C SER A 9 0.17 18.16 9.03
N ILE A 10 0.02 18.44 7.74
CA ILE A 10 1.13 18.44 6.78
C ILE A 10 1.12 19.81 6.08
N PHE A 11 2.30 20.44 6.04
CA PHE A 11 2.75 21.61 5.27
C PHE A 11 2.33 23.03 5.71
N THR A 12 3.33 23.77 6.23
CA THR A 12 3.56 25.19 5.89
C THR A 12 5.06 25.41 5.66
N PRO A 13 5.49 26.03 4.54
CA PRO A 13 6.88 26.41 4.32
C PRO A 13 7.11 27.83 4.86
N ASN A 14 8.05 28.01 5.79
CA ASN A 14 8.47 29.34 6.24
C ASN A 14 9.94 29.58 5.89
N SER A 15 10.14 30.44 4.89
CA SER A 15 11.42 30.93 4.41
C SER A 15 11.87 32.14 5.24
N LYS A 16 12.91 31.99 6.07
CA LYS A 16 13.69 33.12 6.59
C LYS A 16 15.12 32.69 6.91
N THR A 17 16.07 33.02 6.04
CA THR A 17 17.41 33.38 6.53
C THR A 17 17.99 34.51 5.69
N LYS A 18 18.36 35.56 6.43
CA LYS A 18 18.90 36.84 5.98
C LYS A 18 20.29 36.68 5.36
N GLY A 19 20.59 37.57 4.42
CA GLY A 19 21.89 37.67 3.77
C GLY A 19 23.00 38.09 4.73
N ASN A 20 24.22 37.72 4.36
CA ASN A 20 25.45 38.35 4.81
C ASN A 20 26.36 38.50 3.58
N GLU A 21 26.69 39.75 3.28
CA GLU A 21 27.72 40.16 2.32
C GLU A 21 29.10 39.69 2.82
N LEU A 22 29.89 39.07 1.95
CA LEU A 22 31.31 38.84 2.16
C LEU A 22 32.09 39.66 1.14
N LYS A 23 32.80 40.67 1.65
CA LYS A 23 33.77 41.48 0.92
C LYS A 23 34.97 40.61 0.52
N ILE A 24 35.29 40.63 -0.77
CA ILE A 24 36.54 40.07 -1.32
C ILE A 24 37.63 41.14 -1.20
N ASN A 25 38.75 40.79 -0.56
CA ASN A 25 40.05 41.42 -0.77
C ASN A 25 41.10 40.31 -0.89
N GLY A 26 41.89 40.36 -1.96
CA GLY A 26 42.94 39.40 -2.26
C GLY A 26 44.27 39.74 -1.61
N ASP A 27 45.12 38.72 -1.44
CA ASP A 27 46.43 38.63 -2.11
C ASP A 27 47.13 37.28 -1.79
N ARG A 28 47.79 36.74 -2.84
CA ARG A 28 48.95 35.81 -2.95
C ARG A 28 49.28 34.87 -1.76
N GLN A 29 49.62 33.59 -1.95
CA GLN A 29 50.76 33.10 -2.75
C GLN A 29 50.70 31.55 -2.83
N LEU A 30 51.06 30.99 -3.99
CA LEU A 30 51.10 29.55 -4.27
C LEU A 30 52.45 28.97 -3.83
N SER A 31 52.44 28.01 -2.90
CA SER A 31 53.56 27.11 -2.64
C SER A 31 53.08 25.68 -2.82
N THR A 32 53.57 25.06 -3.89
CA THR A 32 53.36 23.66 -4.27
C THR A 32 53.97 22.72 -3.24
N SER A 33 53.16 21.84 -2.65
CA SER A 33 53.61 20.67 -1.91
C SER A 33 52.93 19.43 -2.50
N ASN A 34 53.72 18.48 -3.00
CA ASN A 34 53.30 17.28 -3.73
C ASN A 34 52.65 16.19 -2.83
N GLY A 35 51.88 16.58 -1.82
CA GLY A 35 51.21 15.66 -0.88
C GLY A 35 49.70 15.51 -1.09
N ASP A 36 49.10 16.23 -2.03
CA ASP A 36 47.64 16.46 -2.02
C ASP A 36 46.87 15.68 -3.09
N LEU A 37 47.55 15.00 -4.01
CA LEU A 37 46.86 14.28 -5.09
C LEU A 37 46.13 13.03 -4.59
N ASP A 38 46.71 12.31 -3.61
CA ASP A 38 46.07 11.13 -3.01
C ASP A 38 44.93 11.52 -2.05
N SER A 39 45.04 12.66 -1.39
CA SER A 39 43.99 13.21 -0.51
C SER A 39 42.79 13.67 -1.34
N VAL A 40 43.02 14.39 -2.44
CA VAL A 40 41.98 14.82 -3.37
C VAL A 40 41.35 13.61 -4.09
N ARG A 41 42.14 12.59 -4.43
CA ARG A 41 41.61 11.36 -5.06
C ARG A 41 40.74 10.55 -4.09
N ASN A 42 41.13 10.47 -2.82
CA ASN A 42 40.34 9.86 -1.75
C ASN A 42 39.03 10.65 -1.49
N ILE A 43 39.11 11.99 -1.48
CA ILE A 43 37.94 12.86 -1.34
C ILE A 43 36.99 12.72 -2.55
N ILE A 44 37.50 12.60 -3.77
CA ILE A 44 36.66 12.38 -4.97
C ILE A 44 36.01 10.99 -4.93
N THR A 45 36.74 9.95 -4.52
CA THR A 45 36.16 8.60 -4.36
C THR A 45 35.13 8.52 -3.23
N ASP A 46 35.35 9.26 -2.14
CA ASP A 46 34.41 9.34 -1.01
C ASP A 46 33.17 10.15 -1.39
N ILE A 47 33.32 11.28 -2.10
CA ILE A 47 32.18 12.06 -2.62
C ILE A 47 31.38 11.26 -3.65
N GLU A 48 32.03 10.53 -4.57
CA GLU A 48 31.31 9.67 -5.53
C GLU A 48 30.63 8.47 -4.85
N GLY A 49 31.25 7.90 -3.81
CA GLY A 49 30.68 6.83 -2.99
C GLY A 49 29.50 7.29 -2.13
N GLU A 50 29.59 8.48 -1.53
CA GLU A 50 28.54 9.11 -0.73
C GLU A 50 27.37 9.58 -1.60
N VAL A 51 27.62 10.21 -2.75
CA VAL A 51 26.55 10.66 -3.67
C VAL A 51 25.78 9.49 -4.26
N LYS A 52 26.44 8.34 -4.55
CA LYS A 52 25.76 7.12 -4.99
C LYS A 52 24.98 6.45 -3.85
N LYS A 53 25.52 6.35 -2.63
CA LYS A 53 24.79 5.83 -1.45
C LYS A 53 23.54 6.66 -1.12
N LYS A 54 23.65 7.99 -1.19
CA LYS A 54 22.56 8.92 -0.86
C LYS A 54 21.38 8.80 -1.84
N ARG A 55 21.63 8.72 -3.15
CA ARG A 55 20.57 8.58 -4.18
C ARG A 55 19.80 7.25 -4.14
N VAL A 56 20.46 6.15 -3.79
CA VAL A 56 19.83 4.81 -3.74
C VAL A 56 18.96 4.65 -2.48
N SER A 57 19.39 5.27 -1.37
CA SER A 57 18.60 5.41 -0.14
C SER A 57 17.28 6.14 -0.41
N ASP A 58 17.34 7.30 -1.06
CA ASP A 58 16.15 8.13 -1.33
C ASP A 58 15.12 7.38 -2.17
N LYS A 59 15.55 6.70 -3.25
CA LYS A 59 14.64 5.93 -4.12
C LYS A 59 13.95 4.77 -3.38
N SER A 60 14.68 4.05 -2.53
CA SER A 60 14.13 2.92 -1.77
C SER A 60 13.10 3.39 -0.74
N TYR A 61 13.37 4.52 -0.09
CA TYR A 61 12.44 5.16 0.83
C TYR A 61 11.15 5.60 0.13
N PHE A 62 11.25 6.28 -1.02
CA PHE A 62 10.05 6.70 -1.77
C PHE A 62 9.20 5.52 -2.24
N ILE A 63 9.82 4.45 -2.72
CA ILE A 63 9.10 3.22 -3.08
C ILE A 63 8.39 2.62 -1.86
N ALA A 64 9.08 2.53 -0.74
CA ALA A 64 8.50 2.00 0.48
C ALA A 64 7.32 2.86 1.00
N LYS A 65 7.44 4.18 0.87
CA LYS A 65 6.38 5.14 1.19
C LYS A 65 5.19 5.01 0.25
N GLU A 66 5.43 4.80 -1.04
CA GLU A 66 4.39 4.52 -2.03
C GLU A 66 3.65 3.22 -1.70
N ILE A 67 4.37 2.14 -1.41
CA ILE A 67 3.80 0.86 -0.97
C ILE A 67 2.93 1.08 0.28
N LEU A 68 3.45 1.75 1.30
CA LEU A 68 2.69 2.05 2.52
C LEU A 68 1.43 2.87 2.21
N MET A 69 1.52 3.91 1.39
CA MET A 69 0.38 4.78 1.10
C MET A 69 -0.72 4.05 0.32
N THR A 70 -0.34 3.20 -0.64
CA THR A 70 -1.30 2.34 -1.35
C THR A 70 -1.93 1.31 -0.43
N GLU A 71 -1.16 0.78 0.53
CA GLU A 71 -1.63 -0.19 1.51
C GLU A 71 -2.61 0.43 2.53
N ILE A 72 -2.32 1.64 3.02
CA ILE A 72 -3.24 2.42 3.87
C ILE A 72 -4.57 2.66 3.14
N THR A 73 -4.50 3.05 1.86
CA THR A 73 -5.69 3.31 1.06
C THR A 73 -6.51 2.04 0.89
N TYR A 74 -5.85 0.92 0.56
CA TYR A 74 -6.52 -0.36 0.42
C TYR A 74 -7.14 -0.85 1.73
N LYS A 75 -6.46 -0.68 2.87
CA LYS A 75 -7.05 -0.98 4.18
C LYS A 75 -8.33 -0.16 4.41
N LYS A 76 -8.31 1.14 4.14
CA LYS A 76 -9.52 1.97 4.27
C LYS A 76 -10.65 1.47 3.39
N ASP A 77 -10.35 1.02 2.18
CA ASP A 77 -11.32 0.41 1.28
C ASP A 77 -11.92 -0.89 1.86
N LEU A 78 -11.09 -1.74 2.49
CA LEU A 78 -11.58 -2.93 3.20
C LEU A 78 -12.48 -2.58 4.40
N ASP A 79 -12.18 -1.50 5.11
CA ASP A 79 -12.99 -1.06 6.26
C ASP A 79 -14.37 -0.55 5.87
N VAL A 80 -14.53 -0.02 4.64
CA VAL A 80 -15.87 0.32 4.11
C VAL A 80 -16.78 -0.90 4.21
N ILE A 81 -16.28 -2.10 3.89
CA ILE A 81 -17.05 -3.33 4.02
C ILE A 81 -17.00 -3.87 5.46
N ASN A 82 -15.82 -4.02 6.04
CA ASN A 82 -15.65 -4.76 7.28
C ASN A 82 -16.21 -4.04 8.52
N ILE A 83 -16.26 -2.71 8.50
CA ILE A 83 -16.68 -1.87 9.62
C ILE A 83 -18.00 -1.19 9.27
N TRP A 84 -18.00 -0.33 8.25
CA TRP A 84 -19.15 0.54 7.98
C TRP A 84 -20.35 -0.22 7.43
N PHE A 85 -20.14 -1.06 6.42
CA PHE A 85 -21.21 -1.90 5.88
C PHE A 85 -21.66 -2.95 6.90
N ARG A 86 -20.74 -3.54 7.66
CA ARG A 86 -21.07 -4.48 8.75
C ARG A 86 -21.98 -3.85 9.80
N ASP A 87 -21.69 -2.62 10.23
CA ASP A 87 -22.52 -1.89 11.20
C ASP A 87 -23.93 -1.66 10.66
N GLU A 88 -24.04 -1.29 9.38
CA GLU A 88 -25.34 -1.09 8.73
C GLU A 88 -26.12 -2.40 8.61
N VAL A 89 -25.45 -3.49 8.18
CA VAL A 89 -26.03 -4.84 8.14
C VAL A 89 -26.49 -5.30 9.53
N GLY A 90 -25.75 -4.99 10.59
CA GLY A 90 -26.12 -5.35 11.96
C GLY A 90 -27.42 -4.72 12.47
N LYS A 91 -27.92 -3.67 11.80
CA LYS A 91 -29.19 -3.01 12.15
C LYS A 91 -30.40 -3.70 11.51
N GLU A 92 -30.20 -4.29 10.34
CA GLU A 92 -31.27 -4.83 9.49
C GLU A 92 -31.22 -6.37 9.34
N GLU A 93 -30.11 -6.99 9.77
CA GLU A 93 -29.77 -8.42 9.70
C GLU A 93 -29.97 -9.13 8.33
N PRO A 94 -29.56 -8.57 7.17
CA PRO A 94 -29.59 -9.32 5.91
C PRO A 94 -28.55 -10.45 5.91
N GLU A 95 -29.02 -11.70 5.98
CA GLU A 95 -28.19 -12.91 5.87
C GLU A 95 -27.43 -12.99 4.54
N GLU A 96 -27.91 -12.30 3.51
CA GLU A 96 -27.34 -12.27 2.17
C GLU A 96 -25.90 -11.70 2.16
N CYS A 97 -25.56 -10.86 3.14
CA CYS A 97 -24.24 -10.25 3.28
C CYS A 97 -23.24 -11.07 4.11
N SER A 98 -23.69 -12.13 4.79
CA SER A 98 -22.90 -12.90 5.75
C SER A 98 -21.60 -13.47 5.14
N ILE A 99 -21.68 -13.99 3.91
CA ILE A 99 -20.54 -14.57 3.20
C ILE A 99 -19.49 -13.49 2.91
N LEU A 100 -19.91 -12.35 2.34
CA LEU A 100 -19.00 -11.24 2.06
C LEU A 100 -18.28 -10.77 3.33
N LEU A 101 -19.03 -10.56 4.41
CA LEU A 101 -18.49 -10.10 5.68
C LEU A 101 -17.53 -11.11 6.31
N THR A 102 -17.78 -12.41 6.12
CA THR A 102 -16.89 -13.48 6.60
C THR A 102 -15.59 -13.51 5.83
N LEU A 103 -15.65 -13.38 4.49
CA LEU A 103 -14.46 -13.43 3.63
C LEU A 103 -13.61 -12.15 3.73
N ILE A 104 -14.20 -10.98 3.96
CA ILE A 104 -13.48 -9.70 4.06
C ILE A 104 -12.78 -9.52 5.42
N ALA A 105 -13.37 -10.01 6.52
CA ALA A 105 -12.82 -9.84 7.86
C ALA A 105 -11.34 -10.25 8.00
N PRO A 106 -10.92 -11.46 7.59
CA PRO A 106 -9.53 -11.87 7.71
C PRO A 106 -8.59 -11.04 6.82
N LEU A 107 -9.04 -10.59 5.63
CA LEU A 107 -8.27 -9.67 4.79
C LEU A 107 -8.05 -8.34 5.51
N ALA A 108 -9.11 -7.71 6.03
CA ALA A 108 -9.03 -6.43 6.73
C ALA A 108 -8.10 -6.49 7.95
N GLN A 109 -8.14 -7.59 8.69
CA GLN A 109 -7.26 -7.83 9.83
C GLN A 109 -5.80 -7.96 9.39
N ALA A 110 -5.50 -8.86 8.45
CA ALA A 110 -4.14 -9.12 8.02
C ALA A 110 -3.50 -7.88 7.36
N HIS A 111 -4.25 -7.14 6.56
CA HIS A 111 -3.79 -5.88 5.97
C HIS A 111 -3.60 -4.76 7.02
N GLY A 112 -4.40 -4.73 8.09
CA GLY A 112 -4.17 -3.82 9.22
C GLY A 112 -2.85 -4.08 9.94
N ILE A 113 -2.46 -5.35 10.11
CA ILE A 113 -1.17 -5.75 10.68
C ILE A 113 -0.03 -5.33 9.75
N LEU A 114 -0.16 -5.57 8.44
CA LEU A 114 0.83 -5.18 7.44
C LEU A 114 1.06 -3.65 7.43
N VAL A 115 -0.02 -2.85 7.42
CA VAL A 115 0.08 -1.37 7.48
C VAL A 115 0.89 -0.95 8.70
N ARG A 116 0.53 -1.43 9.89
CA ARG A 116 1.21 -1.07 11.15
C ARG A 116 2.70 -1.37 11.09
N ASP A 117 3.08 -2.54 10.60
CA ASP A 117 4.49 -2.94 10.55
C ASP A 117 5.28 -2.16 9.48
N LEU A 118 4.63 -1.80 8.36
CA LEU A 118 5.20 -0.89 7.35
C LEU A 118 5.39 0.54 7.92
N GLU A 119 4.41 1.07 8.65
CA GLU A 119 4.50 2.38 9.31
C GLU A 119 5.66 2.41 10.31
N GLN A 120 5.76 1.38 11.17
CA GLN A 120 6.84 1.25 12.14
C GLN A 120 8.21 1.19 11.45
N ARG A 121 8.31 0.46 10.33
CA ARG A 121 9.55 0.39 9.54
C ARG A 121 9.94 1.76 9.00
N LEU A 122 9.00 2.51 8.42
CA LEU A 122 9.27 3.84 7.86
C LEU A 122 9.60 4.87 8.94
N GLN A 123 8.96 4.82 10.11
CA GLN A 123 9.26 5.73 11.21
C GLN A 123 10.69 5.56 11.72
N ASN A 124 11.18 4.32 11.80
CA ASN A 124 12.58 4.03 12.13
C ASN A 124 13.55 4.56 11.07
N TRP A 125 13.09 4.67 9.82
CA TRP A 125 13.84 5.16 8.68
C TRP A 125 14.08 6.68 8.76
N ASP A 126 13.03 7.42 9.12
CA ASP A 126 13.05 8.88 9.27
C ASP A 126 13.86 9.32 10.51
N GLY A 127 13.85 8.52 11.59
CA GLY A 127 14.49 8.86 12.86
C GLY A 127 16.00 8.60 12.96
N ARG A 128 16.61 7.88 12.00
CA ARG A 128 18.02 7.43 12.08
C ARG A 128 18.90 7.80 10.88
N GLY A 129 18.49 8.77 10.06
CA GLY A 129 19.29 9.27 8.94
C GLY A 129 19.27 8.39 7.70
N GLY A 130 18.17 7.65 7.46
CA GLY A 130 18.02 6.77 6.30
C GLY A 130 18.48 5.32 6.56
N PRO A 131 18.44 4.46 5.53
CA PRO A 131 18.80 3.05 5.62
C PRO A 131 20.32 2.97 5.74
N LYS A 132 20.82 2.24 6.73
CA LYS A 132 22.24 1.99 6.91
C LYS A 132 22.79 1.07 5.82
N THR A 133 21.93 0.26 5.21
CA THR A 133 22.26 -0.61 4.05
C THR A 133 21.10 -0.69 3.05
N SER A 134 21.38 -1.01 1.78
CA SER A 134 20.35 -1.26 0.76
C SER A 134 19.47 -2.49 1.03
N THR A 135 19.82 -3.30 2.04
CA THR A 135 19.07 -4.45 2.54
C THR A 135 18.03 -4.11 3.61
N GLU A 136 18.02 -2.88 4.16
CA GLU A 136 17.04 -2.39 5.15
C GLU A 136 15.76 -1.82 4.50
N GLY A 137 15.30 -2.40 3.38
CA GLY A 137 14.05 -2.00 2.73
C GLY A 137 12.80 -2.47 3.50
N VAL A 138 11.61 -2.32 2.92
CA VAL A 138 10.36 -2.93 3.42
C VAL A 138 10.13 -4.35 2.90
N ALA A 139 11.10 -4.91 2.16
CA ALA A 139 10.95 -6.19 1.47
C ALA A 139 10.81 -7.37 2.43
N ASP A 140 11.52 -7.35 3.56
CA ASP A 140 11.41 -8.36 4.61
C ASP A 140 10.04 -8.30 5.33
N VAL A 141 9.50 -7.09 5.54
CA VAL A 141 8.14 -6.90 6.07
C VAL A 141 7.12 -7.53 5.12
N LEU A 142 7.23 -7.24 3.82
CA LEU A 142 6.36 -7.84 2.80
C LEU A 142 6.53 -9.35 2.71
N LEU A 143 7.75 -9.86 2.76
CA LEU A 143 8.02 -11.31 2.75
C LEU A 143 7.49 -12.05 3.98
N THR A 144 7.36 -11.35 5.10
CA THR A 144 6.80 -11.92 6.33
C THR A 144 5.27 -12.00 6.24
N HIS A 145 4.63 -10.97 5.67
CA HIS A 145 3.17 -10.83 5.68
C HIS A 145 2.47 -11.38 4.44
N LEU A 146 3.10 -11.37 3.26
CA LEU A 146 2.46 -11.82 2.03
C LEU A 146 2.20 -13.33 1.98
N PRO A 147 3.13 -14.23 2.37
CA PRO A 147 2.84 -15.67 2.36
C PRO A 147 1.60 -16.08 3.17
N PRO A 148 1.40 -15.65 4.43
CA PRO A 148 0.18 -15.98 5.18
C PRO A 148 -1.08 -15.28 4.65
N LEU A 149 -0.95 -14.21 3.84
CA LEU A 149 -2.09 -13.58 3.16
C LEU A 149 -2.62 -14.44 2.00
N LEU A 150 -1.79 -15.25 1.34
CA LEU A 150 -2.19 -15.95 0.10
C LEU A 150 -3.36 -16.93 0.29
N PRO A 151 -3.42 -17.76 1.35
CA PRO A 151 -4.58 -18.62 1.59
C PRO A 151 -5.87 -17.84 1.84
N ILE A 152 -5.78 -16.66 2.47
CA ILE A 152 -6.93 -15.79 2.71
C ILE A 152 -7.46 -15.23 1.38
N TYR A 153 -6.56 -14.85 0.48
CA TYR A 153 -6.94 -14.45 -0.88
C TYR A 153 -7.52 -15.62 -1.69
N GLU A 154 -7.00 -16.83 -1.52
CA GLU A 154 -7.55 -18.01 -2.18
C GLU A 154 -9.00 -18.27 -1.76
N GLU A 155 -9.27 -18.26 -0.46
CA GLU A 155 -10.62 -18.39 0.10
C GLU A 155 -11.55 -17.28 -0.39
N TYR A 156 -11.06 -16.03 -0.43
CA TYR A 156 -11.81 -14.91 -0.98
C TYR A 156 -12.17 -15.11 -2.45
N LEU A 157 -11.20 -15.55 -3.28
CA LEU A 157 -11.42 -15.80 -4.71
C LEU A 157 -12.43 -16.91 -4.95
N ASP A 158 -12.36 -17.99 -4.17
CA ASP A 158 -13.30 -19.12 -4.27
C ASP A 158 -14.73 -18.70 -3.94
N GLY A 159 -14.91 -17.83 -2.94
CA GLY A 159 -16.21 -17.31 -2.55
C GLY A 159 -16.71 -16.09 -3.34
N HIS A 160 -15.85 -15.43 -4.13
CA HIS A 160 -16.14 -14.12 -4.72
C HIS A 160 -17.34 -14.13 -5.67
N ILE A 161 -17.44 -15.12 -6.56
CA ILE A 161 -18.55 -15.23 -7.50
C ILE A 161 -19.87 -15.45 -6.76
N LEU A 162 -19.88 -16.33 -5.77
CA LEU A 162 -21.05 -16.59 -4.94
C LEU A 162 -21.51 -15.33 -4.19
N VAL A 163 -20.58 -14.51 -3.71
CA VAL A 163 -20.90 -13.22 -3.11
C VAL A 163 -21.62 -12.31 -4.11
N LEU A 164 -21.10 -12.17 -5.32
CA LEU A 164 -21.72 -11.32 -6.35
C LEU A 164 -23.11 -11.84 -6.75
N GLU A 165 -23.27 -13.14 -6.93
CA GLU A 165 -24.56 -13.78 -7.26
C GLU A 165 -25.59 -13.55 -6.15
N LYS A 166 -25.19 -13.71 -4.88
CA LYS A 166 -26.10 -13.46 -3.75
C LYS A 166 -26.51 -12.00 -3.65
N LEU A 167 -25.58 -11.07 -3.80
CA LEU A 167 -25.89 -9.64 -3.78
C LEU A 167 -26.83 -9.26 -4.93
N ASP A 168 -26.56 -9.71 -6.15
CA ASP A 168 -27.41 -9.45 -7.33
C ASP A 168 -28.81 -10.07 -7.17
N SER A 169 -28.89 -11.31 -6.69
CA SER A 169 -30.16 -11.98 -6.41
C SER A 169 -30.97 -11.23 -5.34
N ALA A 170 -30.33 -10.79 -4.26
CA ALA A 170 -30.97 -10.04 -3.18
C ALA A 170 -31.48 -8.68 -3.68
N LEU A 171 -30.68 -7.96 -4.47
CA LEU A 171 -31.08 -6.68 -5.07
C LEU A 171 -32.30 -6.82 -5.99
N LYS A 172 -32.44 -7.94 -6.70
CA LYS A 172 -33.57 -8.16 -7.63
C LYS A 172 -34.83 -8.70 -6.95
N SER A 173 -34.68 -9.46 -5.87
CA SER A 173 -35.79 -10.19 -5.24
C SER A 173 -36.31 -9.54 -3.95
N ASN A 174 -35.53 -8.67 -3.31
CA ASN A 174 -35.84 -8.08 -2.02
C ASN A 174 -35.74 -6.54 -2.07
N ASN A 175 -36.88 -5.86 -2.24
CA ASN A 175 -36.95 -4.40 -2.29
C ASN A 175 -36.42 -3.71 -1.02
N ARG A 176 -36.54 -4.34 0.15
CA ARG A 176 -36.00 -3.79 1.40
C ARG A 176 -34.47 -3.81 1.37
N PHE A 177 -33.90 -4.92 0.91
CA PHE A 177 -32.45 -5.03 0.69
C PHE A 177 -31.96 -4.04 -0.37
N GLU A 178 -32.70 -3.88 -1.47
CA GLU A 178 -32.37 -2.90 -2.51
C GLU A 178 -32.31 -1.47 -1.94
N GLN A 179 -33.32 -1.07 -1.15
CA GLN A 179 -33.34 0.25 -0.52
C GLN A 179 -32.17 0.42 0.45
N PHE A 180 -31.93 -0.56 1.34
CA PHE A 180 -30.79 -0.58 2.25
C PHE A 180 -29.45 -0.42 1.52
N TYR A 181 -29.26 -1.17 0.43
CA TYR A 181 -28.04 -1.14 -0.36
C TYR A 181 -27.84 0.23 -1.01
N ARG A 182 -28.89 0.82 -1.57
CA ARG A 182 -28.86 2.18 -2.13
C ARG A 182 -28.56 3.22 -1.06
N ASP A 183 -29.21 3.13 0.11
CA ASP A 183 -28.98 4.05 1.22
C ASP A 183 -27.53 4.01 1.68
N PHE A 184 -26.94 2.81 1.77
CA PHE A 184 -25.52 2.65 2.05
C PHE A 184 -24.63 3.31 0.99
N GLU A 185 -24.92 3.11 -0.31
CA GLU A 185 -24.14 3.73 -1.40
C GLU A 185 -24.20 5.27 -1.40
N THR A 186 -25.23 5.88 -0.82
CA THR A 186 -25.28 7.35 -0.67
C THR A 186 -24.42 7.91 0.46
N GLN A 187 -23.92 7.06 1.35
CA GLN A 187 -23.09 7.49 2.47
C GLN A 187 -21.70 7.95 1.99
N LYS A 188 -21.12 8.95 2.66
CA LYS A 188 -19.80 9.50 2.31
C LYS A 188 -18.66 8.47 2.39
N VAL A 189 -18.82 7.44 3.23
CA VAL A 189 -17.85 6.35 3.35
C VAL A 189 -17.83 5.46 2.10
N CYS A 190 -18.96 5.38 1.38
CA CYS A 190 -19.12 4.62 0.14
C CYS A 190 -18.94 5.55 -1.08
N TYR A 191 -17.73 6.09 -1.26
CA TYR A 191 -17.44 7.07 -2.32
C TYR A 191 -17.33 6.46 -3.74
N LEU A 192 -17.46 5.14 -3.86
CA LEU A 192 -17.55 4.37 -5.11
C LEU A 192 -18.78 3.45 -5.02
N PRO A 193 -19.31 2.94 -6.14
CA PRO A 193 -20.30 1.87 -6.09
C PRO A 193 -19.82 0.71 -5.22
N PHE A 194 -20.69 0.13 -4.40
CA PHE A 194 -20.30 -0.84 -3.38
C PHE A 194 -19.61 -2.07 -3.98
N THR A 195 -20.06 -2.52 -5.16
CA THR A 195 -19.41 -3.57 -5.95
C THR A 195 -17.94 -3.27 -6.28
N SER A 196 -17.56 -2.00 -6.40
CA SER A 196 -16.17 -1.60 -6.62
C SER A 196 -15.28 -1.93 -5.42
N PHE A 197 -15.81 -1.83 -4.18
CA PHE A 197 -15.08 -2.24 -2.98
C PHE A 197 -14.92 -3.76 -2.91
N VAL A 198 -15.95 -4.51 -3.30
CA VAL A 198 -15.91 -5.98 -3.39
C VAL A 198 -14.84 -6.45 -4.39
N LEU A 199 -14.51 -5.67 -5.42
CA LEU A 199 -13.45 -5.99 -6.37
C LEU A 199 -12.04 -5.60 -5.90
N LYS A 200 -11.89 -4.78 -4.86
CA LYS A 200 -10.58 -4.29 -4.40
C LYS A 200 -9.57 -5.40 -4.06
N PRO A 201 -9.96 -6.51 -3.40
CA PRO A 201 -9.02 -7.61 -3.13
C PRO A 201 -8.41 -8.22 -4.39
N LEU A 202 -9.21 -8.41 -5.45
CA LEU A 202 -8.71 -8.94 -6.73
C LEU A 202 -7.68 -7.98 -7.34
N HIS A 203 -7.98 -6.67 -7.33
CA HIS A 203 -7.07 -5.66 -7.83
C HIS A 203 -5.78 -5.58 -7.02
N ARG A 204 -5.84 -5.70 -5.69
CA ARG A 204 -4.65 -5.65 -4.83
C ARG A 204 -3.72 -6.83 -5.11
N LEU A 205 -4.27 -8.02 -5.36
CA LEU A 205 -3.48 -9.20 -5.70
C LEU A 205 -2.68 -9.00 -7.00
N LEU A 206 -3.31 -8.41 -8.02
CA LEU A 206 -2.64 -8.03 -9.27
C LEU A 206 -1.54 -6.98 -9.05
N GLN A 207 -1.75 -6.02 -8.14
CA GLN A 207 -0.71 -5.05 -7.77
C GLN A 207 0.49 -5.73 -7.11
N TYR A 208 0.26 -6.69 -6.20
CA TYR A 208 1.36 -7.45 -5.60
C TYR A 208 2.15 -8.24 -6.63
N GLN A 209 1.49 -8.80 -7.66
CA GLN A 209 2.19 -9.45 -8.77
C GLN A 209 3.22 -8.52 -9.41
N ASN A 210 2.81 -7.30 -9.75
CA ASN A 210 3.69 -6.30 -10.37
C ASN A 210 4.84 -5.87 -9.44
N ILE A 211 4.56 -5.68 -8.15
CA ILE A 211 5.57 -5.28 -7.15
C ILE A 211 6.62 -6.40 -6.97
N LEU A 212 6.19 -7.66 -6.88
CA LEU A 212 7.07 -8.81 -6.63
C LEU A 212 7.90 -9.19 -7.86
N GLN A 213 7.31 -9.15 -9.06
CA GLN A 213 8.01 -9.44 -10.32
C GLN A 213 9.12 -8.43 -10.60
N SER A 214 8.93 -7.16 -10.24
CA SER A 214 9.95 -6.12 -10.39
C SER A 214 11.18 -6.31 -9.48
N LYS A 215 11.09 -7.14 -8.42
CA LYS A 215 12.05 -7.14 -7.30
C LYS A 215 12.67 -8.51 -6.95
N TYR A 216 12.71 -9.46 -7.88
CA TYR A 216 13.45 -10.73 -7.78
C TYR A 216 13.01 -11.71 -6.67
N LEU A 217 11.75 -11.65 -6.21
CA LEU A 217 11.17 -12.65 -5.28
C LEU A 217 10.47 -13.78 -6.06
N TYR A 218 11.26 -14.54 -6.84
CA TYR A 218 10.74 -15.52 -7.81
C TYR A 218 9.79 -16.57 -7.22
N ASN A 219 10.07 -17.07 -6.02
CA ASN A 219 9.24 -18.13 -5.41
C ASN A 219 7.84 -17.63 -5.00
N LEU A 220 7.73 -16.40 -4.47
CA LEU A 220 6.43 -15.79 -4.12
C LEU A 220 5.70 -15.28 -5.37
N SER A 221 6.45 -14.85 -6.38
CA SER A 221 5.92 -14.42 -7.68
C SER A 221 5.16 -15.55 -8.39
N ILE A 222 5.58 -16.82 -8.26
CA ILE A 222 4.88 -17.94 -8.91
C ILE A 222 3.48 -18.11 -8.32
N TYR A 223 3.35 -18.15 -6.99
CA TYR A 223 2.04 -18.39 -6.35
C TYR A 223 1.08 -17.21 -6.55
N VAL A 224 1.57 -15.97 -6.45
CA VAL A 224 0.76 -14.77 -6.78
C VAL A 224 0.39 -14.76 -8.27
N THR A 225 1.26 -15.23 -9.17
CA THR A 225 0.92 -15.38 -10.59
C THR A 225 -0.13 -16.45 -10.80
N LEU A 226 -0.09 -17.59 -10.08
CA LEU A 226 -1.11 -18.64 -10.15
C LEU A 226 -2.47 -18.11 -9.68
N LEU A 227 -2.53 -17.38 -8.57
CA LEU A 227 -3.76 -16.73 -8.11
C LEU A 227 -4.25 -15.66 -9.10
N SER A 228 -3.33 -14.90 -9.70
CA SER A 228 -3.67 -13.92 -10.74
C SER A 228 -4.22 -14.58 -12.00
N LEU A 229 -3.65 -15.73 -12.42
CA LEU A 229 -4.20 -16.55 -13.50
C LEU A 229 -5.58 -17.12 -13.15
N LYS A 230 -5.81 -17.48 -11.88
CA LYS A 230 -7.13 -17.86 -11.37
C LYS A 230 -8.12 -16.70 -11.53
N ILE A 231 -7.74 -15.45 -11.19
CA ILE A 231 -8.53 -14.24 -11.46
C ILE A 231 -8.85 -14.10 -12.97
N PHE A 232 -7.86 -14.26 -13.85
CA PHE A 232 -8.10 -14.18 -15.30
C PHE A 232 -9.00 -15.30 -15.82
N SER A 233 -8.94 -16.50 -15.23
CA SER A 233 -9.89 -17.58 -15.49
C SER A 233 -11.30 -17.17 -15.06
N TYR A 234 -11.47 -16.61 -13.86
CA TYR A 234 -12.76 -16.09 -13.38
C TYR A 234 -13.34 -14.99 -14.29
N LEU A 235 -12.52 -14.03 -14.72
CA LEU A 235 -12.95 -12.92 -15.58
C LEU A 235 -13.22 -13.33 -17.04
N ARG A 236 -12.70 -14.49 -17.49
CA ARG A 236 -12.92 -15.03 -18.84
C ARG A 236 -14.20 -15.87 -18.95
N ILE A 237 -14.86 -16.21 -17.84
CA ILE A 237 -16.03 -17.09 -17.83
C ILE A 237 -17.34 -16.46 -18.36
N PRO A 238 -17.59 -15.13 -18.42
CA PRO A 238 -18.89 -14.64 -18.91
C PRO A 238 -18.91 -14.23 -20.40
N THR A 239 -18.24 -14.95 -21.32
CA THR A 239 -18.45 -14.75 -22.77
C THR A 239 -18.80 -16.02 -23.56
N LEU A 240 -19.15 -17.14 -22.92
CA LEU A 240 -19.51 -18.39 -23.61
C LEU A 240 -20.83 -19.04 -23.16
N ILE A 241 -21.76 -18.26 -22.60
CA ILE A 241 -23.13 -18.74 -22.31
C ILE A 241 -24.19 -17.74 -22.82
N ASN A 242 -24.02 -17.27 -24.07
CA ASN A 242 -25.08 -16.60 -24.84
C ASN A 242 -24.82 -16.83 -26.35
N GLN A 243 -24.79 -18.10 -26.77
CA GLN A 243 -25.07 -18.53 -28.14
C GLN A 243 -26.04 -19.70 -28.10
#